data_AF-A0A821QBQ1-F1
#
_entry.id   AF-A0A821QBQ1-F1
#
_cell.length_a   1.000
_cell.length_b   1.000
_cell.length_c   1.000
_cell.angle_alpha   90.00
_cell.angle_beta   90.00
_cell.angle_gamma   90.00
#
_symmetry.space_group_name_H-M   'P 1'
#
loop_
_entity.id
_entity.type
_entity.pdbx_description
1 polymer ?
#
loop_
_entity_poly.entity_id
_entity_poly.type
_entity_poly.pdbx_seq_one_letter_code
_entity_poly.pdbx_strand_id
1 'polypeptide(L)'
;MDNQRLLVTSEYIPPKNDQQGLCIALTIFILFVIFWYHALFQINLMDIEHRSPWWDIIGTFLILEFLYTGLFITCHDAMHGAIIYQHRKLNNAIGKLCITAYAWFDYQR
;
A
#
# COMPACT_ATOMS: atom_id res chain seq x y z
N MET A 1 15.89 -24.41 39.38
CA MET A 1 14.80 -24.39 38.39
C MET A 1 14.00 -23.13 38.67
N ASP A 2 14.05 -22.04 37.93
CA ASP A 2 14.62 -21.77 36.62
C ASP A 2 14.84 -20.25 36.54
N ASN A 3 16.10 -19.82 36.47
CA ASN A 3 16.51 -18.41 36.48
C ASN A 3 16.62 -17.88 35.03
N GLN A 4 15.70 -18.31 34.16
CA GLN A 4 15.69 -18.06 32.72
C GLN A 4 14.64 -17.04 32.26
N ARG A 5 13.95 -16.34 33.17
CA ARG A 5 13.24 -15.10 32.80
C ARG A 5 14.21 -13.93 32.66
N LEU A 6 15.30 -14.15 31.93
CA LEU A 6 16.14 -13.09 31.41
C LEU A 6 15.28 -12.28 30.46
N LEU A 7 14.78 -11.19 31.01
CA LEU A 7 14.30 -9.95 30.40
C LEU A 7 14.90 -9.72 29.01
N VAL A 8 14.33 -10.33 27.98
CA VAL A 8 14.47 -9.87 26.60
C VAL A 8 13.47 -8.73 26.40
N THR A 9 13.56 -7.70 27.24
CA THR A 9 13.16 -6.36 26.82
C THR A 9 14.38 -5.80 26.10
N SER A 10 14.65 -6.32 24.90
CA SER A 10 15.28 -5.47 23.90
C SER A 10 14.35 -4.28 23.79
N GLU A 11 14.70 -3.16 24.43
CA GLU A 11 14.04 -1.89 24.17
C GLU A 11 14.22 -1.66 22.67
N TYR A 12 13.17 -1.96 21.92
CA TYR A 12 13.13 -1.63 20.50
C TYR A 12 13.18 -0.11 20.43
N ILE A 13 14.34 0.43 20.07
CA ILE A 13 14.53 1.84 19.83
C ILE A 13 14.05 2.07 18.39
N PRO A 14 12.90 2.73 18.18
CA PRO A 14 12.42 2.99 16.84
C PRO A 14 13.44 3.85 16.08
N PRO A 15 13.57 3.66 14.77
CA PRO A 15 14.46 4.48 13.96
C PRO A 15 14.08 5.96 14.10
N LYS A 16 15.10 6.84 14.17
CA LYS A 16 14.90 8.29 14.33
C LYS A 16 14.11 8.94 13.19
N ASN A 17 14.09 8.33 12.01
CA ASN A 17 13.36 8.83 10.85
C ASN A 17 12.60 7.68 10.16
N ASP A 18 11.28 7.67 10.30
CA ASP A 18 10.36 6.70 9.71
C ASP A 18 9.53 7.29 8.54
N GLN A 19 9.92 8.47 8.05
CA GLN A 19 9.28 9.13 6.91
C GLN A 19 9.41 8.35 5.60
N GLN A 20 10.43 7.47 5.48
CA GLN A 20 10.64 6.66 4.28
C GLN A 20 9.46 5.71 4.04
N GLY A 21 8.98 5.02 5.08
CA GLY A 21 7.83 4.12 4.97
C GLY A 21 6.57 4.87 4.57
N LEU A 22 6.36 6.06 5.17
CA LEU A 22 5.27 6.96 4.80
C LEU A 22 5.33 7.35 3.32
N CYS A 23 6.49 7.80 2.83
CA CYS A 23 6.67 8.20 1.44
C CYS A 23 6.37 7.04 0.48
N ILE A 24 6.89 5.84 0.77
CA ILE A 24 6.66 4.65 -0.06
C ILE A 24 5.15 4.31 -0.10
N ALA A 25 4.50 4.27 1.05
CA ALA A 25 3.06 3.97 1.14
C ALA A 25 2.21 4.97 0.34
N LEU A 26 2.52 6.27 0.47
CA LEU A 26 1.83 7.32 -0.28
C LEU A 26 2.09 7.23 -1.78
N THR A 27 3.33 6.95 -2.20
CA THR A 27 3.65 6.77 -3.62
C THR A 27 2.86 5.61 -4.23
N ILE A 28 2.81 4.46 -3.57
CA ILE A 28 2.03 3.30 -4.04
C ILE A 28 0.54 3.67 -4.17
N PHE A 29 -0.03 4.29 -3.13
CA PHE A 29 -1.43 4.68 -3.12
C PHE A 29 -1.77 5.71 -4.21
N ILE A 30 -0.94 6.73 -4.40
CA ILE A 30 -1.16 7.76 -5.42
C ILE A 30 -1.06 7.16 -6.82
N LEU A 31 -0.04 6.34 -7.08
CA LEU A 31 0.10 5.66 -8.37
C LEU A 31 -1.10 4.75 -8.64
N PHE A 32 -1.57 4.02 -7.63
CA PHE A 32 -2.77 3.19 -7.74
C PHE A 32 -3.98 4.02 -8.18
N VAL A 33 -4.27 5.14 -7.50
CA VAL A 33 -5.41 6.00 -7.84
C VAL A 33 -5.30 6.57 -9.26
N ILE A 34 -4.09 6.97 -9.69
CA ILE A 34 -3.84 7.49 -11.03
C ILE A 34 -4.15 6.43 -12.10
N PHE A 35 -3.57 5.23 -11.96
CA PHE A 35 -3.77 4.15 -12.93
C PHE A 35 -5.19 3.61 -12.91
N TRP A 36 -5.83 3.59 -11.74
CA TRP A 36 -7.23 3.20 -11.62
C TRP A 36 -8.16 4.21 -12.32
N TYR A 37 -7.89 5.51 -12.16
CA TYR A 37 -8.62 6.56 -12.89
C TYR A 37 -8.41 6.46 -14.40
N HIS A 38 -7.16 6.24 -14.84
CA HIS A 38 -6.84 6.02 -16.25
C HIS A 38 -7.62 4.82 -16.83
N ALA A 39 -7.62 3.68 -16.12
CA ALA A 39 -8.31 2.46 -16.53
C ALA A 39 -9.82 2.67 -16.75
N LEU A 40 -10.46 3.50 -15.92
CA LEU A 40 -11.90 3.71 -15.97
C LEU A 40 -12.35 4.77 -16.98
N PHE A 41 -11.59 5.86 -17.11
CA PHE A 41 -12.09 7.06 -17.80
C PHE A 41 -11.32 7.42 -19.07
N GLN A 42 -10.11 6.92 -19.26
CA GLN A 42 -9.24 7.34 -20.36
C GLN A 42 -9.04 6.27 -21.44
N ILE A 43 -9.25 4.99 -21.12
CA ILE A 43 -9.19 3.92 -22.12
C ILE A 43 -10.43 3.98 -23.02
N ASN A 44 -10.23 4.40 -24.27
CA ASN A 44 -11.28 4.44 -25.29
C ASN A 44 -11.24 3.17 -26.14
N LEU A 45 -12.28 2.34 -26.04
CA LEU A 45 -12.37 1.07 -26.79
C LEU A 45 -12.76 1.25 -28.27
N MET A 46 -13.25 2.42 -28.67
CA MET A 46 -13.78 2.66 -30.02
C MET A 46 -12.77 3.32 -30.97
N ASP A 47 -11.63 3.80 -30.49
CA ASP A 47 -10.59 4.45 -31.31
C ASP A 47 -9.68 3.41 -31.98
N ILE A 48 -10.23 2.60 -32.88
CA ILE A 48 -9.49 1.54 -33.58
C ILE A 48 -8.61 2.11 -34.71
N GLU A 49 -8.90 3.34 -35.18
CA GLU A 49 -8.21 3.94 -36.33
C GLU A 49 -6.82 4.50 -35.99
N HIS A 50 -6.61 5.05 -34.77
CA HIS A 50 -5.36 5.72 -34.42
C HIS A 50 -4.50 4.93 -33.42
N ARG A 51 -5.10 4.14 -32.52
CA ARG A 51 -4.37 3.43 -31.47
C ARG A 51 -5.09 2.17 -31.03
N SER A 52 -4.45 1.01 -31.17
CA SER A 52 -5.02 -0.24 -30.65
C SER A 52 -5.21 -0.16 -29.12
N PRO A 53 -6.45 -0.27 -28.60
CA PRO A 53 -6.73 -0.13 -27.17
C PRO A 53 -6.15 -1.28 -26.34
N TRP A 54 -5.85 -2.41 -26.98
CA TRP A 54 -5.34 -3.61 -26.31
C TRP A 54 -4.01 -3.40 -25.59
N TRP A 55 -3.11 -2.60 -26.16
CA TRP A 55 -1.83 -2.30 -25.51
C TRP A 55 -2.01 -1.45 -24.26
N ASP A 56 -2.97 -0.53 -24.28
CA ASP A 56 -3.30 0.32 -23.13
C ASP A 56 -3.95 -0.50 -22.02
N ILE A 57 -4.85 -1.41 -22.39
CA ILE A 57 -5.52 -2.33 -21.47
C ILE A 57 -4.50 -3.26 -20.80
N ILE A 58 -3.65 -3.94 -21.58
CA ILE A 58 -2.66 -4.89 -21.03
C ILE A 58 -1.64 -4.16 -20.15
N GLY A 59 -1.12 -3.01 -20.61
CA GLY A 59 -0.17 -2.22 -19.83
C GLY A 59 -0.75 -1.74 -18.51
N THR A 60 -1.96 -1.17 -18.56
CA THR A 60 -2.66 -0.68 -17.36
C THR A 60 -3.01 -1.82 -16.41
N PHE A 61 -3.45 -2.97 -16.93
CA PHE A 61 -3.76 -4.15 -16.13
C PHE A 61 -2.54 -4.67 -15.35
N LEU A 62 -1.39 -4.84 -16.01
CA LEU A 62 -0.17 -5.32 -15.36
C LEU A 62 0.34 -4.36 -14.29
N ILE A 63 0.27 -3.05 -14.55
CA ILE A 63 0.66 -2.04 -13.57
C ILE A 63 -0.30 -2.06 -12.37
N LEU A 64 -1.60 -2.18 -12.62
CA LEU A 64 -2.59 -2.25 -11.55
C LEU A 64 -2.41 -3.49 -10.68
N GLU A 65 -2.14 -4.67 -11.23
CA GLU A 65 -1.87 -5.90 -10.45
C GLU A 65 -0.63 -5.76 -9.57
N PHE A 66 0.45 -5.17 -10.11
CA PHE A 66 1.64 -4.88 -9.33
C PHE A 66 1.34 -3.89 -8.18
N LEU A 67 0.61 -2.82 -8.46
CA LEU A 67 0.21 -1.84 -7.45
C LEU A 67 -0.76 -2.41 -6.42
N TYR A 68 -1.66 -3.31 -6.82
CA TYR A 68 -2.57 -4.04 -5.92
C TYR A 68 -1.79 -4.88 -4.91
N THR A 69 -0.76 -5.59 -5.39
CA THR A 69 0.16 -6.34 -4.53
C THR A 69 0.89 -5.41 -3.55
N GLY A 70 1.38 -4.26 -4.03
CA GLY A 70 2.00 -3.24 -3.18
C GLY A 70 1.04 -2.67 -2.13
N LEU A 71 -0.23 -2.48 -2.47
CA LEU A 71 -1.27 -2.00 -1.56
C LEU A 71 -1.55 -3.02 -0.44
N PHE A 72 -1.59 -4.31 -0.78
CA PHE A 72 -1.74 -5.41 0.17
C PHE A 72 -0.58 -5.46 1.16
N ILE A 73 0.66 -5.43 0.67
CA ILE A 73 1.87 -5.43 1.51
C ILE A 73 1.86 -4.21 2.44
N THR A 74 1.57 -3.02 1.89
CA THR A 74 1.51 -1.78 2.68
C THR A 74 0.45 -1.88 3.78
N CYS A 75 -0.74 -2.39 3.47
CA CYS A 75 -1.78 -2.60 4.48
C CYS A 75 -1.34 -3.60 5.55
N HIS A 76 -0.78 -4.75 5.17
CA HIS A 76 -0.30 -5.77 6.09
C HIS A 76 0.75 -5.20 7.05
N ASP A 77 1.71 -4.44 6.51
CA ASP A 77 2.79 -3.84 7.30
C ASP A 77 2.27 -2.71 8.21
N ALA A 78 1.29 -1.92 7.75
CA ALA A 78 0.55 -0.98 8.59
C ALA A 78 -0.20 -1.71 9.72
N MET A 79 -0.81 -2.85 9.42
CA MET A 79 -1.46 -3.70 10.42
C MET A 79 -0.49 -4.33 11.41
N HIS A 80 0.82 -4.37 11.16
CA HIS A 80 1.81 -4.73 12.17
C HIS A 80 2.43 -3.52 12.87
N GLY A 81 2.30 -2.33 12.29
CA GLY A 81 2.87 -1.09 12.82
C GLY A 81 4.28 -0.81 12.30
N ALA A 82 4.64 -1.38 11.16
CA ALA A 82 5.99 -1.34 10.61
C ALA A 82 6.27 -0.13 9.69
N ILE A 83 5.25 0.64 9.28
CA ILE A 83 5.44 1.80 8.39
C ILE A 83 5.91 3.02 9.16
N ILE A 84 5.23 3.35 10.26
CA ILE A 84 5.53 4.53 11.08
C ILE A 84 5.51 4.11 12.55
N TYR A 85 6.70 4.02 13.13
CA TYR A 85 6.90 3.58 14.51
C TYR A 85 6.59 4.70 15.50
N GLN A 86 6.88 5.96 15.14
CA GLN A 86 6.72 7.10 16.02
C GLN A 86 5.24 7.54 16.15
N HIS A 87 4.48 7.44 15.05
CA HIS A 87 3.09 7.89 14.98
C HIS A 87 2.12 6.78 14.60
N ARG A 88 1.78 5.94 15.59
CA ARG A 88 0.88 4.79 15.39
C ARG A 88 -0.52 5.14 14.87
N LYS A 89 -1.05 6.32 15.20
CA LYS A 89 -2.33 6.80 14.64
C LYS A 89 -2.23 7.03 13.13
N LEU A 90 -1.14 7.64 12.67
CA LEU A 90 -0.91 7.90 11.25
C LEU A 90 -0.67 6.59 10.48
N ASN A 91 0.12 5.69 11.04
CA ASN A 91 0.30 4.33 10.52
C ASN A 91 -1.05 3.63 10.31
N ASN A 92 -1.94 3.68 11.32
CA ASN A 92 -3.25 3.05 11.22
C ASN A 92 -4.17 3.74 10.21
N ALA A 93 -4.10 5.05 10.07
CA ALA A 93 -4.88 5.77 9.05
C ALA A 93 -4.46 5.35 7.64
N ILE A 94 -3.15 5.23 7.39
CA ILE A 94 -2.60 4.79 6.09
C ILE A 94 -3.04 3.36 5.80
N GLY A 95 -2.87 2.45 6.76
CA GLY A 95 -3.32 1.08 6.58
C GLY A 95 -4.83 0.99 6.31
N LYS A 96 -5.64 1.81 6.99
CA LYS A 96 -7.09 1.88 6.73
C LYS A 96 -7.39 2.35 5.30
N LEU A 97 -6.67 3.36 4.81
CA LEU A 97 -6.81 3.82 3.43
C LEU A 97 -6.42 2.73 2.44
N CYS A 98 -5.28 2.07 2.64
CA CYS A 98 -4.79 0.99 1.78
C CYS A 98 -5.76 -0.20 1.75
N ILE A 99 -6.27 -0.65 2.90
CA ILE A 99 -7.21 -1.78 2.92
C ILE A 99 -8.56 -1.42 2.31
N THR A 100 -9.01 -0.18 2.50
CA THR A 100 -10.27 0.29 1.91
C THR A 100 -10.16 0.31 0.39
N ALA A 101 -9.03 0.81 -0.13
CA ALA A 101 -8.76 0.83 -1.56
C ALA A 101 -8.51 -0.57 -2.16
N TYR A 102 -7.95 -1.51 -1.37
CA TYR A 102 -7.68 -2.88 -1.81
C TYR A 102 -8.94 -3.76 -1.85
N ALA A 103 -9.73 -3.78 -0.77
CA ALA A 103 -10.84 -4.72 -0.64
C ALA A 103 -12.08 -4.15 0.06
N TRP A 104 -12.09 -2.85 0.39
CA TRP A 104 -13.15 -2.23 1.19
C TRP A 104 -13.38 -2.94 2.55
N PHE A 105 -12.35 -3.58 3.10
CA PHE A 105 -12.47 -4.30 4.37
C PHE A 105 -12.34 -3.37 5.58
N ASP A 106 -12.88 -3.82 6.72
CA ASP A 106 -12.62 -3.16 7.98
C ASP A 106 -11.14 -3.34 8.37
N TYR A 107 -10.54 -2.27 8.87
CA TYR A 107 -9.13 -2.22 9.27
C TYR A 107 -8.91 -2.67 10.71
N GLN A 108 -9.97 -3.12 11.40
CA GLN A 108 -9.86 -3.62 12.76
C GLN A 108 -9.07 -4.94 12.79
N ARG A 109 -8.12 -5.03 13.74
CA ARG A 109 -7.32 -6.22 14.01
C ARG A 109 -8.11 -7.21 14.86
#